data_AF-A0A930XCS1-F1
#
_entry.id   AF-A0A930XCS1-F1
#
_cell.length_a   1.000
_cell.length_b   1.000
_cell.length_c   1.000
_cell.angle_alpha   90.00
_cell.angle_beta   90.00
_cell.angle_gamma   90.00
#
_symmetry.space_group_name_H-M   'P 1'
#
loop_
_entity.id
_entity.type
_entity.pdbx_description
1 polymer ?
#
loop_
_entity_poly.entity_id
_entity_poly.type
_entity_poly.pdbx_seq_one_letter_code
_entity_poly.pdbx_strand_id
1 'polypeptide(L)'
;MDNEFQRLHHYEVVSINTENLDTLDVSDTFKVIQLLQAIKELVGLEIAESSLFDQGIECEVLRFRANSWRRGKVRLSLEFKPDDNESPLEDFATESQDAEAKKNDFLKS
;
A
#
# COMPACT_ATOMS: atom_id res chain seq x y z
N MET A 1 -1.42 -14.51 14.69
CA MET A 1 -0.40 -14.25 13.65
C MET A 1 -0.54 -12.79 13.37
N ASP A 2 0.26 -11.97 14.05
CA ASP A 2 0.26 -10.54 13.83
C ASP A 2 0.74 -10.31 12.39
N ASN A 3 -0.09 -9.63 11.62
CA ASN A 3 0.23 -9.34 10.23
C ASN A 3 1.25 -8.18 10.28
N GLU A 4 2.53 -8.53 10.30
CA GLU A 4 3.64 -7.55 10.33
C GLU A 4 3.64 -6.62 9.10
N PHE A 5 2.91 -7.04 8.06
CA PHE A 5 2.70 -6.29 6.83
C PHE A 5 1.42 -5.46 6.92
N GLN A 6 1.58 -4.15 6.75
CA GLN A 6 0.50 -3.18 6.72
C GLN A 6 0.24 -2.74 5.29
N ARG A 7 -1.04 -2.66 4.91
CA ARG A 7 -1.45 -2.24 3.58
C ARG A 7 -1.17 -0.75 3.39
N LEU A 8 -0.46 -0.42 2.32
CA LEU A 8 -0.21 0.96 1.92
C LEU A 8 -1.44 1.58 1.23
N HIS A 9 -1.66 2.86 1.50
CA HIS A 9 -2.62 3.72 0.85
C HIS A 9 -2.13 4.20 -0.53
N HIS A 10 -3.06 4.49 -1.43
CA HIS A 10 -2.78 4.84 -2.82
C HIS A 10 -1.87 6.06 -3.01
N TYR A 11 -1.87 6.99 -2.05
CA TYR A 11 -1.07 8.21 -2.10
C TYR A 11 0.27 8.10 -1.37
N GLU A 12 0.54 7.00 -0.69
CA GLU A 12 1.85 6.78 -0.08
C GLU A 12 2.91 6.60 -1.17
N VAL A 13 4.12 7.02 -0.83
CA VAL A 13 5.28 7.02 -1.72
C VAL A 13 6.22 5.93 -1.27
N VAL A 14 6.59 5.07 -2.19
CA VAL A 14 7.58 4.01 -1.97
C VAL A 14 8.80 4.34 -2.80
N SER A 15 9.98 4.23 -2.18
CA SER A 15 11.24 4.27 -2.90
C SER A 15 11.91 2.90 -2.82
N ILE A 16 12.37 2.42 -3.97
CA ILE A 16 13.02 1.11 -4.10
C ILE A 16 14.31 1.34 -4.89
N ASN A 17 15.39 0.72 -4.45
CA ASN A 17 16.61 0.64 -5.25
C ASN A 17 16.38 -0.37 -6.40
N THR A 18 16.37 0.15 -7.63
CA THR A 18 15.81 -0.46 -8.85
C THR A 18 16.76 -1.36 -9.62
N GLU A 19 17.86 -1.82 -9.03
CA GLU A 19 18.82 -2.71 -9.71
C GLU A 19 18.22 -4.06 -10.21
N ASN A 20 16.95 -4.38 -9.91
CA ASN A 20 16.27 -5.60 -10.36
C ASN A 20 14.83 -5.40 -10.90
N LEU A 21 14.36 -4.17 -11.15
CA LEU A 21 12.97 -3.91 -11.57
C LEU A 21 12.86 -3.36 -13.01
N ASP A 22 13.74 -3.79 -13.91
CA ASP A 22 13.78 -3.34 -15.32
C ASP A 22 12.49 -3.61 -16.12
N THR A 23 11.57 -4.43 -15.57
CA THR A 23 10.35 -4.87 -16.27
C THR A 23 9.15 -3.92 -16.08
N LEU A 24 9.18 -3.05 -15.07
CA LEU A 24 8.13 -2.04 -14.85
C LEU A 24 8.75 -0.66 -15.04
N ASP A 25 8.18 0.16 -15.92
CA ASP A 25 8.59 1.56 -16.17
C ASP A 25 8.17 2.46 -15.00
N VAL A 26 8.68 2.16 -13.81
CA VAL A 26 8.45 2.92 -12.58
C VAL A 26 9.77 3.50 -12.11
N SER A 27 9.78 4.78 -11.77
CA SER A 27 10.94 5.47 -11.21
C SER A 27 11.33 4.88 -9.85
N ASP A 28 12.59 5.04 -9.43
CA ASP A 28 13.12 4.59 -8.12
C ASP A 28 12.33 5.10 -6.91
N THR A 29 11.49 6.11 -7.11
CA THR A 29 10.47 6.59 -6.17
C THR A 29 9.15 6.74 -6.91
N PHE A 30 8.10 6.09 -6.42
CA PHE A 30 6.77 6.12 -7.03
C PHE A 30 5.69 6.13 -5.96
N LYS A 31 4.53 6.73 -6.28
CA LYS A 31 3.32 6.54 -5.47
C LYS A 31 2.76 5.16 -5.70
N VAL A 32 2.15 4.57 -4.67
CA VAL A 32 1.46 3.28 -4.79
C VAL A 32 0.53 3.26 -5.99
N ILE A 33 -0.27 4.32 -6.20
CA ILE A 33 -1.18 4.42 -7.35
C ILE A 33 -0.48 4.36 -8.72
N GLN A 34 0.75 4.87 -8.84
CA GLN A 34 1.50 4.85 -10.11
C GLN A 34 1.95 3.43 -10.47
N LEU A 35 2.42 2.65 -9.48
CA LEU A 35 2.75 1.24 -9.68
C LEU A 35 1.50 0.43 -10.05
N LEU A 36 0.37 0.69 -9.40
CA LEU A 36 -0.88 0.00 -9.70
C LEU A 36 -1.36 0.28 -11.13
N GLN A 37 -1.21 1.52 -11.60
CA GLN A 37 -1.52 1.89 -12.98
C GLN A 37 -0.59 1.18 -13.97
N ALA A 38 0.71 1.12 -13.71
CA ALA A 38 1.66 0.40 -14.56
C ALA A 38 1.34 -1.11 -14.68
N ILE A 39 0.94 -1.76 -13.57
CA ILE A 39 0.52 -3.17 -13.60
C ILE A 39 -0.75 -3.35 -14.45
N LYS A 40 -1.71 -2.43 -14.34
CA LYS A 40 -2.93 -2.47 -15.16
C LYS A 40 -2.60 -2.38 -16.64
N GLU A 41 -1.72 -1.47 -17.03
CA GLU A 41 -1.29 -1.28 -18.42
C GLU A 41 -0.53 -2.52 -18.93
N LEU A 42 0.36 -3.09 -18.11
CA LEU A 42 1.14 -4.27 -18.46
C LEU A 42 0.26 -5.53 -18.68
N VAL A 43 -0.71 -5.75 -17.81
CA VAL A 43 -1.58 -6.95 -17.86
C VAL A 43 -2.74 -6.77 -18.86
N GLY A 44 -2.95 -5.57 -19.39
CA GLY A 44 -4.02 -5.29 -20.36
C GLY A 44 -5.42 -5.42 -19.76
N LEU A 45 -5.57 -5.15 -18.47
CA LEU A 45 -6.86 -5.28 -17.79
C LEU A 45 -7.73 -4.05 -18.05
N GLU A 46 -8.82 -4.20 -18.81
CA GLU A 46 -9.89 -3.20 -18.95
C GLU A 46 -10.80 -3.15 -17.70
N ILE A 47 -10.19 -3.20 -16.51
CA ILE A 47 -10.93 -3.23 -15.25
C ILE A 47 -10.82 -1.85 -14.59
N ALA A 48 -11.93 -1.37 -14.02
CA ALA A 48 -11.93 -0.14 -13.25
C ALA A 48 -10.93 -0.29 -12.10
N GLU A 49 -10.07 0.72 -11.93
CA GLU A 49 -8.96 0.69 -10.95
C GLU A 49 -9.46 0.39 -9.53
N SER A 50 -10.62 0.94 -9.16
CA SER A 50 -11.26 0.70 -7.86
C SER A 50 -11.64 -0.77 -7.60
N SER A 51 -11.89 -1.56 -8.64
CA SER A 51 -12.32 -2.96 -8.46
C SER A 51 -11.15 -3.89 -8.14
N LEU A 52 -10.02 -3.83 -8.85
CA LEU A 52 -8.90 -4.75 -8.59
C LEU A 52 -8.17 -4.42 -7.29
N PHE A 53 -8.12 -3.14 -6.94
CA PHE A 53 -7.28 -2.68 -5.85
C PHE A 53 -8.08 -2.40 -4.58
N ASP A 54 -9.38 -2.08 -4.66
CA ASP A 54 -10.17 -1.74 -3.47
C ASP A 54 -11.09 -2.90 -3.04
N GLN A 55 -12.07 -3.25 -3.89
CA GLN A 55 -13.09 -4.25 -3.55
C GLN A 55 -12.74 -5.70 -3.95
N GLY A 56 -11.73 -5.88 -4.80
CA GLY A 56 -11.43 -7.12 -5.49
C GLY A 56 -12.39 -7.41 -6.67
N ILE A 57 -11.88 -8.15 -7.65
CA ILE A 57 -12.64 -8.60 -8.82
C ILE A 57 -13.14 -10.02 -8.60
N GLU A 58 -14.35 -10.32 -9.06
CA GLU A 58 -14.89 -11.67 -9.04
C GLU A 58 -14.00 -12.63 -9.83
N CYS A 59 -13.62 -13.73 -9.20
CA CYS A 59 -12.81 -14.77 -9.82
C CYS A 59 -13.21 -16.15 -9.32
N GLU A 60 -12.77 -17.17 -10.04
CA GLU A 60 -12.81 -18.55 -9.58
C GLU A 60 -11.39 -19.05 -9.35
N VAL A 61 -11.15 -19.67 -8.20
CA VAL A 61 -9.85 -20.25 -7.84
C VAL A 61 -9.99 -21.76 -7.70
N LEU A 62 -9.10 -22.48 -8.37
CA LEU A 62 -8.89 -23.91 -8.15
C LEU A 62 -7.63 -24.08 -7.28
N ARG A 63 -7.81 -24.45 -6.01
CA ARG A 63 -6.65 -24.69 -5.12
C ARG A 63 -6.04 -26.06 -5.39
N PHE A 64 -4.75 -26.20 -5.12
CA PHE A 64 -4.11 -27.52 -5.09
C PHE A 64 -4.87 -28.44 -4.14
N ARG A 65 -5.20 -29.66 -4.62
CA ARG A 65 -6.04 -30.66 -3.92
C ARG A 65 -7.52 -30.28 -3.74
N ALA A 66 -8.02 -29.24 -4.40
CA ALA A 66 -9.45 -28.97 -4.44
C ALA A 66 -10.12 -29.82 -5.52
N ASN A 67 -11.29 -30.38 -5.20
CA ASN A 67 -12.10 -31.15 -6.14
C ASN A 67 -13.01 -30.27 -7.02
N SER A 68 -13.03 -28.95 -6.79
CA SER A 68 -13.89 -28.02 -7.51
C SER A 68 -13.34 -26.59 -7.51
N TRP A 69 -13.76 -25.82 -8.51
CA TRP A 69 -13.59 -24.37 -8.55
C TRP A 69 -14.37 -23.70 -7.42
N ARG A 70 -13.82 -22.61 -6.88
CA ARG A 70 -14.48 -21.79 -5.87
C ARG A 70 -14.55 -20.35 -6.33
N ARG A 71 -15.77 -19.80 -6.40
CA ARG A 71 -15.99 -18.36 -6.60
C ARG A 71 -15.52 -17.56 -5.39
N GLY A 72 -14.94 -16.41 -5.66
CA GLY A 72 -14.47 -15.47 -4.67
C GLY A 72 -14.10 -14.15 -5.33
N LYS A 73 -13.26 -13.37 -4.63
CA LYS A 73 -12.68 -12.14 -5.18
C LYS A 73 -11.17 -12.17 -5.02
N VAL A 74 -10.47 -11.64 -6.02
CA VAL A 74 -9.03 -11.39 -5.96
C VAL A 74 -8.78 -9.89 -5.92
N ARG A 75 -7.86 -9.45 -5.05
CA ARG A 75 -7.40 -8.07 -4.99
C ARG A 75 -5.89 -8.01 -5.03
N LEU A 76 -5.34 -6.92 -5.53
CA LEU A 76 -3.92 -6.60 -5.41
C LEU A 76 -3.76 -5.49 -4.37
N SER A 77 -2.82 -5.67 -3.44
CA SER A 77 -2.47 -4.68 -2.43
C SER A 77 -0.96 -4.64 -2.27
N LEU A 78 -0.42 -3.43 -2.14
CA LEU A 78 0.96 -3.23 -1.73
C LEU A 78 1.00 -3.19 -0.20
N GLU A 79 1.91 -3.94 0.39
CA GLU A 79 2.05 -4.02 1.85
C GLU A 79 3.50 -3.70 2.23
N PHE A 80 3.67 -3.05 3.38
CA PHE A 80 4.95 -2.63 3.92
C PHE A 80 5.12 -3.16 5.34
N LYS A 81 6.32 -3.64 5.64
CA LYS A 81 6.74 -4.01 6.98
C LYS A 81 7.94 -3.11 7.32
N PRO A 82 7.85 -2.26 8.36
CA PRO A 82 9.00 -1.52 8.87
C PRO A 82 10.01 -2.47 9.52
N ASP A 83 11.28 -2.07 9.59
CA ASP A 83 12.30 -2.84 10.28
C ASP A 83 12.02 -2.86 11.80
N ASP A 84 12.42 -3.94 12.48
CA ASP A 84 12.07 -4.23 13.89
C ASP A 84 12.47 -3.15 14.92
N ASN A 85 13.26 -2.13 14.50
CA ASN A 85 13.69 -1.02 15.33
C ASN A 85 12.89 0.29 15.13
N GLU A 86 12.02 0.38 14.12
CA GLU A 86 11.12 1.52 13.96
C GLU A 86 9.89 1.31 14.86
N SER A 87 9.75 2.18 15.86
CA SER A 87 8.61 2.10 16.77
C SER A 87 7.41 2.75 16.10
N PRO A 88 6.21 2.14 16.07
CA PRO A 88 4.99 2.71 15.46
C PRO A 88 4.56 4.08 16.03
N LEU A 89 5.23 4.54 17.08
CA LEU A 89 4.99 5.79 17.77
C LEU A 89 5.74 6.98 17.15
N GLU A 90 6.72 6.76 16.27
CA GLU A 90 7.48 7.85 15.65
C GLU A 90 6.64 8.65 14.64
N ASP A 91 5.71 8.01 13.93
CA ASP A 91 4.83 8.67 12.95
C ASP A 91 3.83 9.67 13.58
N PHE A 92 3.44 9.45 14.85
CA PHE A 92 2.45 10.28 15.56
C PHE A 92 3.07 11.27 16.56
N ALA A 93 4.38 11.20 16.81
CA ALA A 93 5.05 12.05 17.79
C ALA A 93 5.11 13.53 17.37
N THR A 94 5.02 13.81 16.07
CA THR A 94 5.16 15.16 15.50
C THR A 94 3.92 16.04 15.71
N GLU A 95 2.71 15.47 15.75
CA GLU A 95 1.48 16.26 15.92
C GLU A 95 1.26 16.76 17.37
N SER A 96 1.80 16.04 18.36
CA SER A 96 1.59 16.39 19.77
C SER A 96 2.47 17.55 20.24
N GLN A 97 3.65 17.74 19.65
CA GLN A 97 4.56 18.84 20.04
C GLN A 97 4.12 20.20 19.47
N ASP A 98 3.52 20.23 18.28
CA ASP A 98 3.02 21.48 17.68
C ASP A 98 1.75 22.03 18.38
N ALA A 99 0.92 21.16 18.96
CA ALA A 99 -0.25 21.57 19.71
C ALA A 99 0.12 22.23 21.06
N GLU A 100 1.20 21.77 21.69
CA GLU A 100 1.66 22.29 22.99
C GLU A 100 2.41 23.63 22.84
N ALA A 101 3.16 23.80 21.74
CA ALA A 101 3.81 25.07 21.41
C ALA A 101 2.80 26.20 21.16
N LYS A 102 1.69 25.92 20.46
CA LYS A 102 0.63 26.93 20.18
C LYS A 102 -0.16 27.32 21.44
N LYS A 103 -0.35 26.40 22.38
CA LYS A 103 -1.08 26.68 23.64
C LYS A 103 -0.27 27.58 24.59
N ASN A 104 1.05 27.42 24.62
CA ASN A 104 1.94 28.22 25.48
C ASN A 104 2.18 29.65 24.96
N ASP A 105 2.00 29.89 23.67
CA ASP A 105 2.05 31.23 23.07
C ASP A 105 0.75 32.02 23.33
N PHE A 106 -0.40 31.34 23.27
CA PHE A 106 -1.72 31.94 23.52
C PHE A 106 -1.94 32.38 24.97
N LEU A 107 -1.29 31.73 25.95
CA LEU A 107 -1.41 32.06 27.38
C LEU A 107 -0.48 33.19 27.83
N LYS A 108 0.39 33.71 26.95
CA LYS A 108 1.37 34.77 27.25
C LYS A 108 1.01 36.15 26.66
N SER A 109 -0.10 36.27 25.92
CA SER A 109 -0.69 37.56 25.50
C SER A 109 -1.85 37.95 26.42
#